data_AF-A0A2H5Y196-F1
#
_entry.id   AF-A0A2H5Y196-F1
#
_cell.length_a   1.000
_cell.length_b   1.000
_cell.length_c   1.000
_cell.angle_alpha   90.00
_cell.angle_beta   90.00
_cell.angle_gamma   90.00
#
_symmetry.space_group_name_H-M   'P 1'
#
loop_
_entity.id
_entity.type
_entity.pdbx_description
1 polymer ?
#
loop_
_entity_poly.entity_id
_entity_poly.type
_entity_poly.pdbx_seq_one_letter_code
_entity_poly.pdbx_strand_id
1 'polypeptide(L)' 'MERYEQLLRLVESCRADFERFYRKQNRRAGIRLRKRMQELRRLAKEIRDEIQHLRRSFPPKPKRRSSAAPPSQ' A
#
# COMPACT_ATOMS: atom_id res chain seq x y z
N MET A 1 -9.65 8.82 -2.76
CA MET A 1 -10.48 7.58 -2.77
C MET A 1 -10.21 6.69 -3.97
N GLU A 2 -9.92 7.26 -5.15
CA GLU A 2 -9.64 6.49 -6.37
C GLU A 2 -8.59 5.36 -6.20
N ARG A 3 -7.43 5.64 -5.59
CA ARG A 3 -6.39 4.64 -5.33
C ARG A 3 -6.86 3.45 -4.49
N TYR A 4 -7.74 3.72 -3.50
CA TYR A 4 -8.32 2.68 -2.65
C TYR A 4 -9.24 1.77 -3.46
N GLU A 5 -10.10 2.35 -4.29
CA GLU A 5 -10.99 1.57 -5.15
C GLU A 5 -10.22 0.75 -6.19
N GLN A 6 -9.14 1.29 -6.75
CA GLN A 6 -8.28 0.55 -7.67
C GLN A 6 -7.68 -0.71 -7.00
N LEU A 7 -7.21 -0.59 -5.75
CA LEU A 7 -6.72 -1.74 -4.98
C LEU A 7 -7.83 -2.77 -4.76
N LEU A 8 -9.01 -2.35 -4.31
CA LEU A 8 -10.14 -3.25 -4.09
C LEU A 8 -10.54 -3.99 -5.37
N ARG A 9 -10.68 -3.28 -6.49
CA ARG A 9 -11.03 -3.87 -7.78
C ARG A 9 -10.01 -4.93 -8.21
N LEU A 10 -8.71 -4.66 -8.03
CA LEU A 10 -7.67 -5.62 -8.37
C LEU A 10 -7.75 -6.88 -7.49
N VAL A 11 -7.93 -6.71 -6.19
CA VAL A 11 -8.05 -7.84 -5.25
C VAL A 11 -9.30 -8.67 -5.54
N GLU A 12 -10.46 -8.04 -5.76
CA GLU A 12 -11.71 -8.75 -6.08
C GLU A 12 -11.58 -9.54 -7.39
N SER A 13 -10.91 -8.97 -8.40
CA SER A 13 -10.68 -9.67 -9.68
C SER A 13 -9.89 -10.98 -9.53
N CYS A 14 -9.11 -11.13 -8.45
CA CYS A 14 -8.32 -12.33 -8.19
C CYS A 14 -9.11 -13.46 -7.53
N ARG A 15 -10.30 -13.18 -6.97
CA ARG A 15 -11.05 -14.11 -6.09
C ARG A 15 -11.32 -15.47 -6.73
N ALA A 16 -11.77 -15.48 -7.98
CA ALA A 16 -12.06 -16.72 -8.70
C ALA A 16 -10.80 -17.57 -8.92
N ASP A 17 -9.67 -16.93 -9.20
CA ASP A 17 -8.40 -17.64 -9.36
C ASP A 17 -7.84 -18.14 -8.02
N PHE A 18 -8.03 -17.39 -6.93
CA PHE A 18 -7.73 -17.85 -5.57
C PHE A 18 -8.48 -19.14 -5.24
N GLU A 19 -9.80 -19.16 -5.45
CA GLU A 19 -10.60 -20.36 -5.19
C GLU A 19 -10.13 -21.54 -6.04
N ARG A 20 -9.95 -21.33 -7.35
CA ARG A 20 -9.50 -22.39 -8.28
C ARG A 20 -8.12 -22.91 -7.95
N PHE A 21 -7.20 -22.04 -7.52
CA PHE A 21 -5.84 -22.46 -7.17
C PHE A 21 -5.81 -23.25 -5.87
N TYR A 22 -6.38 -22.71 -4.78
CA TYR A 22 -6.30 -23.33 -3.46
C TYR A 22 -7.22 -24.54 -3.28
N ARG A 23 -8.44 -24.53 -3.84
CA ARG A 23 -9.38 -25.65 -3.70
C ARG A 23 -9.20 -26.73 -4.76
N LYS A 24 -8.93 -26.33 -6.01
CA LYS A 24 -8.90 -27.24 -7.16
C LYS A 24 -7.48 -27.52 -7.68
N GLN A 25 -6.45 -27.05 -6.99
CA GLN A 25 -5.03 -27.19 -7.38
C GLN A 25 -4.74 -26.78 -8.84
N ASN A 26 -5.48 -25.80 -9.36
CA ASN A 26 -5.39 -25.41 -10.77
C ASN A 26 -4.11 -24.61 -11.05
N ARG A 27 -3.12 -25.24 -11.69
CA ARG A 27 -1.82 -24.63 -12.03
C ARG A 27 -1.93 -23.36 -12.90
N ARG A 28 -2.86 -23.32 -13.87
CA ARG A 28 -3.05 -22.14 -14.73
C ARG A 28 -3.61 -20.94 -13.94
N ALA A 29 -4.51 -21.19 -12.98
CA ALA A 29 -4.98 -20.16 -12.05
C ALA A 29 -3.83 -19.63 -11.18
N GLY A 30 -2.93 -20.50 -10.71
CA GLY A 30 -1.72 -20.10 -10.00
C GLY A 30 -0.77 -19.20 -10.82
N ILE A 31 -0.60 -19.47 -12.11
CA ILE A 31 0.19 -18.59 -13.00
C ILE A 31 -0.46 -17.20 -13.11
N ARG A 32 -1.78 -17.13 -13.28
CA ARG A 32 -2.51 -15.85 -13.33
C ARG A 32 -2.43 -15.10 -12.01
N LEU A 33 -2.65 -15.76 -10.87
CA LEU A 33 -2.51 -15.17 -9.54
C LEU A 33 -1.13 -14.57 -9.35
N ARG A 34 -0.05 -15.29 -9.70
CA ARG A 34 1.31 -14.76 -9.58
C ARG A 34 1.48 -13.46 -10.37
N LYS A 35 0.99 -13.38 -11.61
CA LYS A 35 1.02 -12.14 -12.40
C LYS A 35 0.20 -11.02 -11.75
N ARG A 36 -1.02 -11.31 -11.27
CA ARG A 36 -1.87 -10.33 -10.59
C ARG A 36 -1.29 -9.84 -9.26
N MET A 37 -0.61 -10.70 -8.51
CA MET A 37 0.08 -10.30 -7.28
C MET A 37 1.29 -9.41 -7.57
N GLN A 38 1.97 -9.59 -8.70
CA GLN A 38 3.01 -8.65 -9.14
C GLN A 38 2.43 -7.28 -9.48
N GLU A 39 1.29 -7.25 -10.16
CA GLU A 39 0.55 -6.02 -10.45
C GLU A 39 0.09 -5.32 -9.17
N LEU A 40 -0.44 -6.07 -8.20
CA LEU A 40 -0.85 -5.54 -6.89
C LEU A 40 0.34 -4.94 -6.13
N ARG A 41 1.48 -5.64 -6.12
CA ARG A 41 2.72 -5.13 -5.50
C ARG A 41 3.15 -3.81 -6.14
N ARG A 42 3.09 -3.72 -7.46
CA ARG A 42 3.43 -2.49 -8.20
C ARG A 42 2.49 -1.35 -7.83
N LEU A 43 1.17 -1.56 -7.90
CA LEU A 43 0.17 -0.55 -7.57
C LEU A 43 0.33 -0.06 -6.12
N ALA A 44 0.53 -0.98 -5.17
CA ALA A 44 0.75 -0.63 -3.77
C ALA A 44 2.02 0.22 -3.57
N LYS A 45 3.09 -0.07 -4.33
CA LYS A 45 4.30 0.75 -4.33
C LYS A 45 4.04 2.15 -4.87
N GLU A 46 3.38 2.27 -6.02
CA GLU A 46 3.05 3.56 -6.62
C GLU A 46 2.22 4.44 -5.66
N ILE A 47 1.21 3.86 -5.01
CA ILE A 47 0.40 4.55 -4.00
C ILE A 47 1.25 4.99 -2.81
N ARG A 48 2.15 4.12 -2.32
CA ARG A 48 3.05 4.46 -1.21
C ARG A 48 3.95 5.63 -1.59
N ASP A 49 4.55 5.61 -2.77
CA ASP A 49 5.46 6.66 -3.24
C ASP A 49 4.73 7.99 -3.40
N GLU A 50 3.49 7.96 -3.92
CA GLU A 50 2.60 9.12 -3.98
C GLU A 50 2.30 9.69 -2.59
N ILE A 51 1.96 8.84 -1.61
CA ILE A 51 1.74 9.25 -0.22
C ILE A 51 3.00 9.88 0.37
N GLN A 52 4.19 9.31 0.13
CA GLN A 52 5.44 9.88 0.62
C GLN A 52 5.72 11.25 -0.01
N HIS A 53 5.42 11.42 -1.29
CA HIS A 53 5.56 12.69 -1.98
C HIS A 53 4.61 13.74 -1.41
N LEU A 54 3.32 13.41 -1.27
CA LEU A 54 2.34 14.29 -0.64
C LEU A 54 2.70 14.58 0.82
N ARG A 55 3.25 13.62 1.57
CA ARG A 55 3.70 13.86 2.95
C ARG A 55 4.68 15.02 3.04
N ARG A 56 5.58 15.17 2.06
CA ARG A 56 6.59 16.24 2.02
C ARG A 56 5.97 17.63 1.81
N SER A 57 4.78 17.73 1.21
CA SER A 57 4.10 19.01 1.03
C SER A 57 3.25 19.43 2.24
N PHE A 58 3.04 18.56 3.23
CA PHE A 58 2.39 18.96 4.48
C PHE A 58 3.36 19.77 5.35
N PRO A 59 2.85 20.80 6.06
CA PRO A 59 3.68 21.61 6.93
C PRO A 59 4.36 20.74 8.00
N PRO A 60 5.63 21.01 8.34
CA PRO A 60 6.32 20.28 9.37
C PRO A 60 5.56 20.41 10.69
N LYS A 61 5.46 19.30 11.46
CA LYS A 61 4.89 19.36 12.80
C LYS A 61 5.66 20.41 13.61
N PRO A 62 4.96 21.30 14.35
CA PRO A 62 5.62 22.30 15.15
C PRO A 62 6.60 21.62 16.10
N LYS A 63 7.88 22.05 16.06
CA LYS A 63 8.89 21.58 17.01
C LYS A 63 8.37 21.91 18.40
N ARG A 64 8.04 20.89 19.20
CA ARG A 64 7.79 21.06 20.63
C ARG A 64 9.05 21.73 21.16
N ARG A 65 8.97 23.00 21.59
CA ARG A 65 10.07 23.64 22.31
C ARG A 65 10.35 22.75 23.50
N SER A 66 11.51 22.11 23.52
CA SER A 66 12.05 21.51 24.72
C SER A 66 12.21 22.63 25.73
N SER A 67 11.36 22.65 26.75
CA SER A 67 11.51 23.51 27.92
C SER A 67 12.72 23.04 28.71
N ALA A 68 13.91 23.27 28.18
CA ALA A 68 15.12 23.28 28.99
C ALA A 68 15.21 24.71 29.54
N ALA A 69 14.76 24.90 30.77
CA ALA A 69 15.05 26.12 31.51
C ALA A 69 16.59 26.30 31.57
N PRO A 70 17.13 27.49 31.32
CA PRO A 70 18.56 27.71 31.49
C PRO A 70 18.91 27.49 32.97
N PRO A 71 20.04 26.83 33.29
CA PRO A 71 20.52 26.78 34.65
C PRO A 71 20.74 28.22 35.13
N SER A 72 20.02 28.57 36.19
CA SER A 72 20.23 29.83 36.90
C SER A 72 21.60 29.76 37.58
N GLN A 73 22.37 30.83 37.37
CA GLN A 73 23.65 31.24 37.98
C GLN A 73 24.32 30.25 38.95
#